data_AF-A0A5H2YF91-F1
#
_entry.id   AF-A0A5H2YF91-F1
#
_cell.length_a   1.000
_cell.length_b   1.000
_cell.length_c   1.000
_cell.angle_alpha   90.00
_cell.angle_beta   90.00
_cell.angle_gamma   90.00
#
_symmetry.space_group_name_H-M   'P 1'
#
loop_
_entity.id
_entity.type
_entity.pdbx_description
1 polymer ?
#
loop_
_entity_poly.entity_id
_entity_poly.type
_entity_poly.pdbx_seq_one_letter_code
_entity_poly.pdbx_strand_id
1 'polypeptide(L)'
;MNTAASIAPARRPGWLKTLHQWHWISSAICLLGMVLFAVTGITLNHAADIGSKPTVLRQQLQLPEALQAQLAPAAAEARQAPLPPALAAWAAATLDIEAAGQEAEWSPEEIYLALPRPGGDAWLRIDRESGEAEYEVTDRGWISYLNDLHKGRHTGGAWRWFIDIFSAACLVFSLSGLLILKYHAGNRPGTWPLVGLGALVPLLLALLLMH
;
A
#
# COMPACT_ATOMS: atom_id res chain seq x y z
N MET A 1 71.82 -3.85 -19.75
CA MET A 1 70.68 -4.68 -19.33
C MET A 1 69.78 -3.82 -18.45
N ASN A 2 68.62 -3.39 -18.95
CA ASN A 2 67.63 -2.60 -18.21
C ASN A 2 66.39 -3.47 -18.01
N THR A 3 66.19 -4.00 -16.81
CA THR A 3 64.97 -4.71 -16.43
C THR A 3 63.89 -3.69 -16.09
N ALA A 4 62.98 -3.45 -17.04
CA ALA A 4 61.74 -2.73 -16.77
C ALA A 4 60.87 -3.57 -15.83
N ALA A 5 60.69 -3.11 -14.59
CA ALA A 5 59.74 -3.69 -13.67
C ALA A 5 58.32 -3.49 -14.23
N SER A 6 57.65 -4.58 -14.61
CA SER A 6 56.24 -4.53 -14.98
C SER A 6 55.43 -4.19 -13.73
N ILE A 7 54.85 -3.00 -13.66
CA ILE A 7 53.89 -2.64 -12.62
C ILE A 7 52.66 -3.53 -12.84
N ALA A 8 52.47 -4.53 -11.98
CA ALA A 8 51.28 -5.37 -12.02
C ALA A 8 50.04 -4.48 -11.86
N PRO A 9 49.01 -4.62 -12.71
CA PRO A 9 47.82 -3.79 -12.61
C PRO A 9 47.18 -3.99 -11.24
N ALA A 10 46.93 -2.89 -10.52
CA ALA A 10 46.26 -2.90 -9.23
C ALA A 10 44.95 -3.70 -9.35
N ARG A 11 44.91 -4.87 -8.72
CA ARG A 11 43.73 -5.76 -8.74
C ARG A 11 42.57 -5.00 -8.09
N ARG A 12 41.65 -4.49 -8.93
CA ARG A 12 40.38 -3.94 -8.43
C ARG A 12 39.69 -5.04 -7.62
N PRO A 13 39.36 -4.77 -6.35
CA PRO A 13 38.95 -5.83 -5.46
C PRO A 13 37.59 -6.38 -5.91
N GLY A 14 37.48 -7.72 -6.00
CA GLY A 14 36.32 -8.40 -6.61
C GLY A 14 34.97 -8.01 -6.02
N TRP A 15 34.95 -7.63 -4.74
CA TRP A 15 33.75 -7.13 -4.05
C TRP A 15 33.15 -5.88 -4.70
N LEU A 16 33.97 -5.01 -5.33
CA LEU A 16 33.47 -3.81 -5.99
C LEU A 16 32.68 -4.17 -7.25
N LYS A 17 33.10 -5.21 -7.99
CA LYS A 17 32.35 -5.71 -9.15
C LYS A 17 31.01 -6.30 -8.72
N THR A 18 31.02 -7.11 -7.66
CA THR A 18 29.81 -7.65 -7.03
C THR A 18 28.89 -6.52 -6.58
N LEU A 19 29.41 -5.50 -5.90
CA LEU A 19 28.63 -4.36 -5.43
C LEU A 19 27.93 -3.61 -6.57
N HIS A 20 28.63 -3.34 -7.68
CA HIS A 20 28.03 -2.70 -8.86
C HIS A 20 26.96 -3.59 -9.50
N GLN A 21 27.16 -4.91 -9.52
CA GLN A 21 26.17 -5.85 -10.03
C GLN A 21 24.90 -5.82 -9.17
N TRP A 22 25.04 -5.92 -7.84
CA TRP A 22 23.90 -5.79 -6.92
C TRP A 22 23.19 -4.45 -7.07
N HIS A 23 23.95 -3.35 -7.21
CA HIS A 23 23.40 -2.02 -7.41
C HIS A 23 22.61 -1.91 -8.71
N TRP A 24 23.16 -2.39 -9.84
CA TRP A 24 22.48 -2.34 -11.13
C TRP A 24 21.23 -3.23 -11.17
N ILE A 25 21.31 -4.47 -10.66
CA ILE A 25 20.16 -5.39 -10.62
C ILE A 25 19.04 -4.79 -9.75
N SER A 26 19.36 -4.37 -8.53
CA SER A 26 18.35 -3.80 -7.62
C SER A 26 17.74 -2.53 -8.20
N SER A 27 18.56 -1.65 -8.81
CA SER A 27 18.08 -0.47 -9.53
C SER A 27 17.11 -0.81 -10.65
N ALA A 28 17.43 -1.79 -11.50
CA ALA A 28 16.58 -2.18 -12.61
C ALA A 28 15.23 -2.75 -12.12
N ILE A 29 15.24 -3.55 -11.06
CA ILE A 29 14.04 -4.11 -10.45
C ILE A 29 13.15 -3.00 -9.86
N CYS A 30 13.74 -2.01 -9.20
CA CYS A 30 12.96 -0.98 -8.50
C CYS A 30 12.67 0.28 -9.34
N LEU A 31 13.27 0.47 -10.53
CA LEU A 31 13.21 1.75 -11.25
C LEU A 31 11.79 2.25 -11.51
N LEU A 32 10.95 1.43 -12.14
CA LEU A 32 9.57 1.83 -12.45
C LEU A 32 8.74 2.03 -11.19
N GLY A 33 8.98 1.20 -10.17
CA GLY A 33 8.37 1.36 -8.85
C GLY A 33 8.77 2.69 -8.20
N MET A 34 10.04 3.10 -8.28
CA MET A 34 10.50 4.38 -7.76
C MET A 34 9.84 5.55 -8.48
N VAL A 35 9.69 5.50 -9.80
CA VAL A 35 8.97 6.53 -10.56
C VAL A 35 7.51 6.58 -10.13
N LEU A 36 6.85 5.42 -10.03
CA LEU A 36 5.46 5.34 -9.57
C LEU A 36 5.30 5.93 -8.16
N PHE A 37 6.15 5.55 -7.21
CA PHE A 37 6.09 6.02 -5.83
C PHE A 37 6.46 7.50 -5.71
N ALA A 38 7.36 8.03 -6.55
CA ALA A 38 7.67 9.45 -6.58
C ALA A 38 6.46 10.28 -7.09
N VAL A 39 5.83 9.85 -8.20
CA VAL A 39 4.65 10.51 -8.75
C VAL A 39 3.47 10.43 -7.77
N THR A 40 3.21 9.25 -7.20
CA THR A 40 2.10 9.08 -6.23
C THR A 40 2.39 9.77 -4.89
N GLY A 41 3.65 9.96 -4.51
CA GLY A 41 4.02 10.79 -3.36
C GLY A 41 3.66 12.27 -3.58
N ILE A 42 3.80 12.79 -4.81
CA ILE A 42 3.38 14.16 -5.14
C ILE A 42 1.86 14.28 -5.06
N THR A 43 1.11 13.30 -5.59
CA THR A 43 -0.36 13.32 -5.52
C THR A 43 -0.87 13.17 -4.09
N LEU A 44 -0.14 12.45 -3.24
CA LEU A 44 -0.45 12.30 -1.82
C LEU A 44 -0.31 13.63 -1.07
N ASN A 45 0.73 14.41 -1.38
CA ASN A 45 0.98 15.71 -0.76
C ASN A 45 -0.05 16.79 -1.19
N HIS A 46 -0.65 16.64 -2.37
CA HIS A 46 -1.58 17.62 -2.94
C HIS A 46 -3.01 17.06 -3.10
N ALA A 47 -3.36 16.02 -2.34
CA ALA A 47 -4.62 15.30 -2.53
C ALA A 47 -5.86 16.21 -2.40
N ALA A 48 -5.79 17.26 -1.57
CA ALA A 48 -6.85 18.25 -1.41
C ALA A 48 -6.89 19.29 -2.55
N ASP A 49 -5.75 19.58 -3.17
CA ASP A 49 -5.63 20.57 -4.24
C ASP A 49 -6.12 19.99 -5.58
N ILE A 50 -5.95 18.68 -5.76
CA ILE A 50 -6.38 17.98 -6.96
C ILE A 50 -7.81 17.47 -6.74
N GLY A 51 -8.78 18.33 -7.04
CA GLY A 51 -10.20 18.07 -6.80
C GLY A 51 -10.69 16.76 -7.42
N SER A 52 -11.39 15.96 -6.61
CA SER A 52 -12.16 14.79 -7.04
C SER A 52 -13.57 14.87 -6.46
N LYS A 53 -14.58 14.51 -7.26
CA LYS A 53 -15.96 14.44 -6.80
C LYS A 53 -16.30 12.98 -6.52
N PRO A 54 -16.68 12.62 -5.29
CA PRO A 54 -17.09 11.25 -4.99
C PRO A 54 -18.28 10.84 -5.85
N THR A 55 -18.23 9.63 -6.40
CA THR A 55 -19.36 9.00 -7.07
C THR A 55 -19.89 7.89 -6.17
N VAL A 56 -21.18 7.92 -5.89
CA VAL A 56 -21.84 6.95 -5.00
C VAL A 56 -22.79 6.09 -5.82
N LEU A 57 -22.59 4.78 -5.76
CA LEU A 57 -23.50 3.78 -6.31
C LEU A 57 -24.28 3.17 -5.14
N ARG A 58 -25.61 3.22 -5.19
CA ARG A 58 -26.50 2.58 -4.22
C ARG A 58 -27.31 1.49 -4.89
N GLN A 59 -27.41 0.35 -4.23
CA GLN A 59 -28.29 -0.74 -4.61
C GLN A 59 -29.16 -1.11 -3.40
N GLN A 60 -30.46 -1.20 -3.62
CA GLN A 60 -31.41 -1.73 -2.64
C GLN A 60 -31.89 -3.08 -3.15
N LEU A 61 -31.83 -4.09 -2.29
CA LEU A 61 -32.17 -5.47 -2.59
C LEU A 61 -33.03 -6.05 -1.48
N GLN A 62 -33.71 -7.14 -1.79
CA GLN A 62 -34.45 -7.91 -0.81
C GLN A 62 -33.75 -9.26 -0.62
N LEU A 63 -33.52 -9.64 0.63
CA LEU A 63 -33.03 -10.99 0.94
C LEU A 63 -34.06 -12.04 0.54
N PRO A 64 -33.62 -13.19 -0.02
CA PRO A 64 -34.45 -14.37 -0.11
C PRO A 64 -35.03 -14.73 1.26
N GLU A 65 -36.32 -15.04 1.31
CA GLU A 65 -37.06 -15.34 2.55
C GLU A 65 -36.38 -16.44 3.38
N ALA A 66 -35.81 -17.45 2.71
CA ALA A 66 -35.06 -18.52 3.36
C ALA A 66 -33.77 -18.06 4.07
N LEU A 67 -33.12 -16.98 3.58
CA LEU A 67 -31.97 -16.38 4.24
C LEU A 67 -32.41 -15.44 5.36
N GLN A 68 -33.45 -14.63 5.13
CA GLN A 68 -34.02 -13.75 6.15
C GLN A 68 -34.47 -14.52 7.40
N ALA A 69 -35.12 -15.69 7.22
CA ALA A 69 -35.54 -16.56 8.32
C ALA A 69 -34.37 -17.04 9.20
N GLN A 70 -33.14 -17.05 8.66
CA GLN A 70 -31.92 -17.43 9.41
C GLN A 70 -31.31 -16.26 10.19
N LEU A 71 -31.75 -15.01 9.94
CA LEU A 71 -31.24 -13.80 10.59
C LEU A 71 -31.98 -13.48 11.90
N ALA A 72 -32.79 -14.42 12.40
CA ALA A 72 -33.63 -14.32 13.61
C ALA A 72 -32.95 -13.51 14.73
N PRO A 73 -33.70 -12.67 15.46
CA PRO A 73 -33.14 -11.70 16.41
C PRO A 73 -32.16 -12.38 17.36
N ALA A 74 -30.89 -12.00 17.21
CA ALA A 74 -29.79 -12.41 18.05
C ALA A 74 -29.72 -11.40 19.18
N ALA A 75 -29.24 -11.84 20.34
CA ALA A 75 -29.20 -11.14 21.63
C ALA A 75 -29.09 -9.60 21.53
N ALA A 76 -29.72 -8.91 22.47
CA ALA A 76 -29.87 -7.44 22.52
C ALA A 76 -28.58 -6.60 22.45
N GLU A 77 -27.40 -7.23 22.47
CA GLU A 77 -26.11 -6.55 22.47
C GLU A 77 -25.43 -6.63 21.10
N ALA A 78 -24.87 -5.50 20.68
CA ALA A 78 -24.06 -5.42 19.47
C ALA A 78 -22.83 -6.32 19.60
N ARG A 79 -22.55 -7.13 18.56
CA ARG A 79 -21.39 -8.02 18.53
C ARG A 79 -20.71 -8.04 17.17
N GLN A 80 -19.42 -8.32 17.16
CA GLN A 80 -18.70 -8.67 15.93
C GLN A 80 -18.79 -10.18 15.73
N ALA A 81 -19.31 -10.59 14.57
CA ALA A 81 -19.35 -11.98 14.17
C ALA A 81 -19.33 -12.10 12.63
N PRO A 82 -18.75 -13.17 12.06
CA PRO A 82 -18.72 -13.35 10.63
C PRO A 82 -20.11 -13.61 10.05
N LEU A 83 -20.31 -13.26 8.77
CA LEU A 83 -21.56 -13.60 8.08
C LEU A 83 -21.75 -15.13 7.97
N PRO A 84 -22.98 -15.63 8.15
CA PRO A 84 -23.31 -17.02 7.85
C PRO A 84 -22.89 -17.38 6.41
N PRO A 85 -22.36 -18.60 6.16
CA PRO A 85 -21.88 -18.98 4.83
C PRO A 85 -22.89 -18.78 3.71
N ALA A 86 -24.18 -19.03 3.98
CA ALA A 86 -25.26 -18.83 3.01
C ALA A 86 -25.46 -17.35 2.66
N LEU A 87 -25.34 -16.45 3.64
CA LEU A 87 -25.44 -15.01 3.45
C LEU A 87 -24.20 -14.46 2.71
N ALA A 88 -23.01 -14.94 3.07
CA ALA A 88 -21.78 -14.60 2.35
C ALA A 88 -21.82 -15.06 0.88
N ALA A 89 -22.35 -16.26 0.60
CA ALA A 89 -22.53 -16.76 -0.76
C ALA A 89 -23.55 -15.93 -1.56
N TRP A 90 -24.65 -15.50 -0.92
CA TRP A 90 -25.62 -14.60 -1.53
C TRP A 90 -24.99 -13.24 -1.87
N ALA A 91 -24.22 -12.66 -0.95
CA ALA A 91 -23.51 -11.39 -1.19
C ALA A 91 -22.50 -11.52 -2.33
N ALA A 92 -21.75 -12.62 -2.39
CA ALA A 92 -20.83 -12.91 -3.50
C ALA A 92 -21.57 -13.04 -4.83
N ALA A 93 -22.67 -13.80 -4.88
CA ALA A 93 -23.40 -14.04 -6.13
C ALA A 93 -24.17 -12.81 -6.63
N THR A 94 -24.65 -11.96 -5.73
CA THR A 94 -25.57 -10.84 -6.08
C THR A 94 -24.83 -9.51 -6.20
N LEU A 95 -23.82 -9.29 -5.37
CA LEU A 95 -23.13 -8.01 -5.22
C LEU A 95 -21.64 -8.08 -5.57
N ASP A 96 -21.12 -9.26 -5.92
CA ASP A 96 -19.68 -9.50 -6.18
C ASP A 96 -18.81 -9.16 -4.95
N ILE A 97 -19.32 -9.43 -3.75
CA ILE A 97 -18.65 -9.16 -2.47
C ILE A 97 -18.09 -10.46 -1.89
N GLU A 98 -16.78 -10.53 -1.72
CA GLU A 98 -16.12 -11.62 -0.98
C GLU A 98 -16.26 -11.44 0.55
N ALA A 99 -17.43 -11.72 1.11
CA ALA A 99 -17.72 -11.54 2.54
C ALA A 99 -17.34 -12.74 3.43
N ALA A 100 -16.86 -13.84 2.85
CA ALA A 100 -16.57 -15.06 3.60
C ALA A 100 -15.46 -14.85 4.64
N GLY A 101 -15.76 -15.11 5.92
CA GLY A 101 -14.82 -14.92 7.02
C GLY A 101 -14.56 -13.47 7.41
N GLN A 102 -15.25 -12.50 6.80
CA GLN A 102 -15.22 -11.12 7.25
C GLN A 102 -16.16 -10.92 8.44
N GLU A 103 -15.66 -10.21 9.45
CA GLU A 103 -16.44 -9.81 10.63
C GLU A 103 -17.45 -8.73 10.23
N ALA A 104 -18.72 -8.95 10.52
CA ALA A 104 -19.77 -7.95 10.44
C ALA A 104 -20.15 -7.49 11.85
N GLU A 105 -20.64 -6.26 11.95
CA GLU A 105 -21.28 -5.75 13.15
C GLU A 105 -22.73 -6.19 13.14
N TRP A 106 -23.14 -6.93 14.16
CA TRP A 106 -24.51 -7.39 14.37
C TRP A 106 -25.13 -6.55 15.47
N SER A 107 -26.22 -5.85 15.16
CA SER A 107 -27.12 -5.26 16.14
C SER A 107 -28.44 -6.04 16.16
N PRO A 108 -29.35 -5.77 17.13
CA PRO A 108 -30.67 -6.39 17.13
C PRO A 108 -31.47 -6.14 15.84
N GLU A 109 -31.31 -4.95 15.25
CA GLU A 109 -32.07 -4.48 14.09
C GLU A 109 -31.38 -4.81 12.75
N GLU A 110 -30.05 -4.75 12.70
CA GLU A 110 -29.32 -4.82 11.44
C GLU A 110 -27.99 -5.58 11.51
N ILE A 111 -27.49 -5.95 10.34
CA ILE A 111 -26.14 -6.47 10.13
C ILE A 111 -25.44 -5.47 9.24
N TYR A 112 -24.31 -4.93 9.72
CA TYR A 112 -23.49 -3.98 8.98
C TYR A 112 -22.12 -4.60 8.67
N LEU A 113 -21.80 -4.72 7.39
CA LEU A 113 -20.51 -5.18 6.90
C LEU A 113 -19.77 -4.02 6.23
N ALA A 114 -18.68 -3.58 6.87
CA ALA A 114 -17.77 -2.61 6.29
C ALA A 114 -16.89 -3.28 5.22
N LEU A 115 -16.84 -2.71 4.02
CA LEU A 115 -16.11 -3.23 2.86
C LEU A 115 -15.12 -2.18 2.34
N PRO A 116 -14.09 -1.84 3.13
CA PRO A 116 -13.16 -0.80 2.75
C PRO A 116 -12.35 -1.22 1.52
N ARG A 117 -12.11 -0.27 0.61
CA ARG A 117 -11.43 -0.51 -0.68
C ARG A 117 -10.48 0.63 -1.01
N PRO A 118 -9.46 0.42 -1.85
CA PRO A 118 -8.58 1.50 -2.26
C PRO A 118 -9.36 2.56 -3.03
N GLY A 119 -9.15 3.83 -2.72
CA GLY A 119 -9.79 4.94 -3.41
C GLY A 119 -11.25 5.18 -3.03
N GLY A 120 -11.74 4.53 -1.98
CA GLY A 120 -13.17 4.54 -1.69
C GLY A 120 -13.53 3.82 -0.40
N ASP A 121 -14.81 3.55 -0.28
CA ASP A 121 -15.38 2.68 0.73
C ASP A 121 -16.60 2.00 0.12
N ALA A 122 -16.96 0.86 0.69
CA ALA A 122 -18.23 0.25 0.44
C ALA A 122 -18.76 -0.29 1.77
N TRP A 123 -20.06 -0.51 1.83
CA TRP A 123 -20.69 -1.16 2.97
C TRP A 123 -21.96 -1.86 2.54
N LEU A 124 -22.30 -2.93 3.25
CA LEU A 124 -23.53 -3.67 3.11
C LEU A 124 -24.27 -3.63 4.46
N ARG A 125 -25.50 -3.12 4.44
CA ARG A 125 -26.40 -3.09 5.59
C ARG A 125 -27.58 -4.00 5.29
N ILE A 126 -27.97 -4.82 6.24
CA ILE A 126 -29.10 -5.74 6.12
C ILE A 126 -30.01 -5.51 7.32
N ASP A 127 -31.24 -5.09 7.06
CA ASP A 127 -32.30 -5.09 8.06
C ASP A 127 -32.72 -6.55 8.33
N ARG A 128 -32.71 -6.92 9.61
CA ARG A 128 -32.94 -8.30 10.04
C ARG A 128 -34.42 -8.65 10.12
N GLU A 129 -35.28 -7.65 10.32
CA GLU A 129 -36.73 -7.82 10.41
C GLU A 129 -37.35 -7.87 9.02
N SER A 130 -37.08 -6.85 8.20
CA SER A 130 -37.65 -6.71 6.86
C SER A 130 -36.89 -7.51 5.81
N GLY A 131 -35.61 -7.83 6.03
CA GLY A 131 -34.75 -8.44 5.03
C GLY A 131 -34.28 -7.47 3.93
N GLU A 132 -34.56 -6.18 4.08
CA GLU A 132 -34.06 -5.15 3.16
C GLU A 132 -32.54 -5.06 3.27
N ALA A 133 -31.85 -5.12 2.13
CA ALA A 133 -30.40 -5.02 2.04
C ALA A 133 -30.02 -3.77 1.23
N GLU A 134 -29.15 -2.95 1.81
CA GLU A 134 -28.60 -1.76 1.17
C GLU A 134 -27.10 -1.94 0.98
N TYR A 135 -26.67 -1.84 -0.28
CA TYR A 135 -25.26 -1.87 -0.66
C TYR A 135 -24.88 -0.51 -1.25
N GLU A 136 -23.88 0.12 -0.68
CA GLU A 136 -23.34 1.37 -1.17
C GLU A 136 -21.86 1.23 -1.49
N VAL A 137 -21.45 1.80 -2.62
CA VAL A 137 -20.06 1.93 -3.03
C VAL A 137 -19.76 3.39 -3.31
N THR A 138 -18.81 3.94 -2.58
CA THR A 138 -18.29 5.29 -2.77
C THR A 138 -16.92 5.22 -3.44
N ASP A 139 -16.79 5.83 -4.63
CA ASP A 139 -15.52 6.02 -5.33
C ASP A 139 -15.08 7.48 -5.20
N ARG A 140 -13.92 7.72 -4.58
CA ARG A 140 -13.32 9.04 -4.37
C ARG A 140 -12.35 9.43 -5.50
N GLY A 141 -12.33 8.66 -6.58
CA GLY A 141 -11.55 8.92 -7.78
C GLY A 141 -10.14 8.34 -7.74
N TRP A 142 -9.50 8.41 -8.91
CA TRP A 142 -8.20 7.81 -9.19
C TRP A 142 -7.07 8.31 -8.28
N ILE A 143 -7.16 9.54 -7.76
CA ILE A 143 -6.14 10.11 -6.87
C ILE A 143 -6.20 9.46 -5.49
N SER A 144 -7.40 9.31 -4.92
CA SER A 144 -7.58 8.56 -3.68
C SER A 144 -7.12 7.12 -3.86
N TYR A 145 -7.42 6.52 -5.02
CA TYR A 145 -6.99 5.16 -5.36
C TYR A 145 -5.47 5.03 -5.36
N LEU A 146 -4.76 5.90 -6.10
CA LEU A 146 -3.30 5.89 -6.14
C LEU A 146 -2.67 6.18 -4.78
N ASN A 147 -3.27 7.07 -3.98
CA ASN A 147 -2.78 7.39 -2.65
C ASN A 147 -2.94 6.20 -1.70
N ASP A 148 -4.04 5.45 -1.77
CA ASP A 148 -4.23 4.24 -0.98
C ASP A 148 -3.31 3.11 -1.44
N LEU A 149 -3.08 2.97 -2.75
CA LEU A 149 -2.06 2.05 -3.27
C LEU A 149 -0.65 2.40 -2.78
N HIS A 150 -0.27 3.68 -2.79
CA HIS A 150 1.02 4.15 -2.26
C HIS A 150 1.18 3.81 -0.78
N LYS A 151 0.09 3.94 0.00
CA LYS A 151 0.06 3.61 1.44
C LYS A 151 -0.13 2.11 1.73
N GLY A 152 -0.43 1.29 0.73
CA GLY A 152 -0.88 -0.10 0.92
C GLY A 152 -2.22 -0.24 1.66
N ARG A 153 -3.01 0.83 1.75
CA ARG A 153 -4.25 0.90 2.54
C ARG A 153 -5.40 0.17 1.84
N HIS A 154 -6.09 -0.70 2.57
CA HIS A 154 -7.22 -1.50 2.05
C HIS A 154 -6.86 -2.30 0.78
N THR A 155 -5.58 -2.62 0.61
CA THR A 155 -5.08 -3.40 -0.52
C THR A 155 -4.98 -4.88 -0.16
N GLY A 156 -5.20 -5.75 -1.14
CA GLY A 156 -5.08 -7.19 -0.96
C GLY A 156 -3.66 -7.63 -0.61
N GLY A 157 -3.51 -8.86 -0.11
CA GLY A 157 -2.22 -9.40 0.36
C GLY A 157 -1.10 -9.35 -0.69
N ALA A 158 -1.43 -9.57 -1.97
CA ALA A 158 -0.46 -9.50 -3.07
C ALA A 158 0.20 -8.12 -3.20
N TRP A 159 -0.58 -7.04 -3.06
CA TRP A 159 -0.05 -5.68 -3.16
C TRP A 159 0.83 -5.32 -1.96
N ARG A 160 0.44 -5.74 -0.76
CA ARG A 160 1.27 -5.57 0.46
C ARG A 160 2.64 -6.24 0.30
N TRP A 161 2.66 -7.49 -0.17
CA TRP A 161 3.91 -8.20 -0.48
C TRP A 161 4.74 -7.51 -1.56
N PHE A 162 4.08 -6.97 -2.61
CA PHE A 162 4.76 -6.19 -3.63
C PHE A 162 5.47 -4.98 -3.03
N ILE A 163 4.82 -4.18 -2.17
CA ILE A 163 5.44 -3.03 -1.50
C ILE A 163 6.60 -3.47 -0.61
N ASP A 164 6.45 -4.55 0.16
CA ASP A 164 7.51 -5.04 1.05
C ASP A 164 8.75 -5.47 0.26
N ILE A 165 8.58 -6.26 -0.81
CA ILE A 165 9.66 -6.71 -1.69
C ILE A 165 10.30 -5.51 -2.41
N PHE A 166 9.49 -4.58 -2.90
CA PHE A 166 9.95 -3.35 -3.53
C PHE A 166 10.80 -2.51 -2.55
N SER A 167 10.35 -2.37 -1.30
CA SER A 167 11.09 -1.63 -0.27
C SER A 167 12.44 -2.28 0.02
N ALA A 168 12.49 -3.62 0.09
CA ALA A 168 13.73 -4.36 0.29
C ALA A 168 14.69 -4.16 -0.90
N ALA A 169 14.20 -4.18 -2.14
CA ALA A 169 14.99 -3.87 -3.33
C ALA A 169 15.53 -2.42 -3.29
N CYS A 170 14.71 -1.45 -2.90
CA CYS A 170 15.11 -0.05 -2.72
C CYS A 170 16.18 0.12 -1.63
N LEU A 171 16.11 -0.64 -0.53
CA LEU A 171 17.15 -0.65 0.50
C LEU A 171 18.47 -1.19 -0.06
N VAL A 172 18.44 -2.33 -0.75
CA VAL A 172 19.64 -2.89 -1.40
C VAL A 172 20.25 -1.90 -2.39
N PHE A 173 19.41 -1.27 -3.22
CA PHE A 173 19.83 -0.23 -4.17
C PHE A 173 20.50 0.96 -3.48
N SER A 174 19.86 1.49 -2.42
CA SER A 174 20.35 2.66 -1.68
C SER A 174 21.64 2.37 -0.91
N LEU A 175 21.72 1.23 -0.22
CA LEU A 175 22.89 0.82 0.54
C LEU A 175 24.08 0.51 -0.38
N SER A 176 23.84 -0.20 -1.48
CA SER A 176 24.89 -0.48 -2.46
C SER A 176 25.40 0.82 -3.10
N GLY A 177 24.51 1.77 -3.42
CA GLY A 177 24.88 3.11 -3.89
C GLY A 177 25.72 3.88 -2.88
N LEU A 178 25.34 3.86 -1.60
CA LEU A 178 26.10 4.50 -0.52
C LEU A 178 27.51 3.90 -0.36
N LEU A 179 27.64 2.57 -0.46
CA LEU A 179 28.95 1.90 -0.41
C LEU A 179 29.82 2.25 -1.62
N ILE A 180 29.23 2.40 -2.82
CA ILE A 180 29.95 2.88 -4.02
C ILE A 180 30.41 4.33 -3.81
N LEU A 181 29.55 5.20 -3.25
CA LEU A 181 29.91 6.58 -2.92
C LEU A 181 31.06 6.63 -1.92
N LYS A 182 30.99 5.85 -0.83
CA LYS A 182 32.06 5.73 0.18
C LYS A 182 33.39 5.36 -0.46
N TYR A 183 33.41 4.40 -1.39
CA TYR A 183 34.63 3.99 -2.10
C TYR A 183 35.26 5.13 -2.91
N HIS A 184 34.44 5.97 -3.56
CA HIS A 184 34.91 7.07 -4.40
C HIS A 184 35.10 8.40 -3.64
N ALA A 185 34.71 8.47 -2.37
CA ALA A 185 34.70 9.71 -1.58
C ALA A 185 36.08 10.35 -1.43
N GLY A 186 37.16 9.56 -1.42
CA GLY A 186 38.54 10.06 -1.31
C GLY A 186 38.93 11.04 -2.42
N ASN A 187 38.34 10.91 -3.61
CA ASN A 187 38.57 11.80 -4.76
C ASN A 187 37.38 12.74 -5.03
N ARG A 188 36.37 12.74 -4.16
CA ARG A 188 35.11 13.48 -4.32
C ARG A 188 34.73 14.14 -3.00
N PRO A 189 35.39 15.27 -2.63
CA PRO A 189 35.22 15.90 -1.32
C PRO A 189 33.75 16.31 -1.02
N GLY A 190 32.94 16.56 -2.05
CA GLY A 190 31.52 16.87 -1.91
C GLY A 190 30.61 15.69 -1.52
N THR A 191 31.12 14.45 -1.49
CA THR A 191 30.30 13.25 -1.22
C THR A 191 29.61 13.31 0.14
N TRP A 192 30.37 13.53 1.21
CA TRP A 192 29.82 13.52 2.57
C TRP A 192 28.99 14.76 2.91
N PRO A 193 29.37 15.99 2.51
CA PRO A 193 28.50 17.15 2.66
C PRO A 193 27.13 16.95 2.02
N LEU A 194 27.05 16.41 0.80
CA LEU A 194 25.78 16.18 0.10
C LEU A 194 24.93 15.08 0.76
N VAL A 195 25.55 13.95 1.13
CA VAL A 195 24.85 12.88 1.86
C VAL A 195 24.35 13.38 3.22
N GLY A 196 25.19 14.15 3.93
CA GLY A 196 24.84 14.77 5.20
C GLY A 196 23.68 15.75 5.07
N LEU A 197 23.68 16.61 4.06
CA LEU A 197 22.55 17.51 3.75
C LEU A 197 21.24 16.75 3.52
N GLY A 198 21.30 15.62 2.81
CA GLY A 198 20.12 14.78 2.55
C GLY A 198 19.45 14.25 3.82
N ALA A 199 20.21 14.01 4.89
CA ALA A 199 19.68 13.62 6.19
C ALA A 199 19.37 14.81 7.11
N LEU A 200 20.21 15.84 7.07
CA LEU A 200 20.13 17.00 7.96
C LEU A 200 18.93 17.89 7.63
N VAL A 201 18.64 18.15 6.36
CA VAL A 201 17.52 19.03 5.98
C VAL A 201 16.17 18.48 6.48
N PRO A 202 15.79 17.22 6.20
CA PRO A 202 14.55 16.65 6.76
C PRO A 202 14.52 16.67 8.29
N LEU A 203 15.65 16.38 8.95
CA LEU A 203 15.76 16.40 10.41
C LEU A 203 15.51 17.80 10.99
N LEU A 204 16.11 18.84 10.39
CA LEU A 204 15.93 20.23 10.83
C LEU A 204 14.50 20.71 10.59
N LEU A 205 13.90 20.37 9.45
CA LEU A 205 12.49 20.69 9.18
C LEU A 205 11.60 20.05 10.24
N ALA A 206 11.86 18.78 10.59
CA ALA A 206 11.12 18.10 11.66
C ALA A 206 11.32 18.78 13.03
N LEU A 207 12.56 19.03 13.43
CA LEU A 207 12.89 19.58 14.76
C LEU A 207 12.52 21.06 14.95
N LEU A 208 12.43 21.85 13.88
CA LEU A 208 12.22 23.30 13.99
C LEU A 208 10.81 23.73 13.59
N LEU A 209 10.12 22.97 12.72
CA LEU A 209 8.86 23.40 12.10
C LEU A 209 7.66 22.47 12.38
N MET A 210 7.86 21.27 12.94
CA MET A 210 6.75 20.33 13.24
C MET A 210 6.20 20.45 14.67
N HIS A 211 6.40 21.59 15.33
CA HIS A 211 5.91 21.93 16.68
C HIS A 211 5.10 23.23 16.58
#